data_AF-A0A528A6R6-F1
#
_entry.id   AF-A0A528A6R6-F1
#
_cell.length_a   1.000
_cell.length_b   1.000
_cell.length_c   1.000
_cell.angle_alpha   90.00
_cell.angle_beta   90.00
_cell.angle_gamma   90.00
#
_symmetry.space_group_name_H-M   'P 1'
#
loop_
_entity.id
_entity.type
_entity.pdbx_description
1 polymer ?
#
loop_
_entity_poly.entity_id
_entity_poly.type
_entity_poly.pdbx_seq_one_letter_code
_entity_poly.pdbx_strand_id
1 'polypeptide(L)'
;MSASEARRPGADKLTGSSRAKREAVQPSLWDRLVNDLPGVTSEIDGLRQALQDELGADRLDTLLAGSTRLIDADAELTSDQKRRLHRLVFQIQHRAEIESRGVVVSARVLREAVRRDIEALFNTERFEAVPLLSDLESEQAADNPPSLADFPEVRRSVVNYGVPSFSGRSSRDFDREALAREIRSVLATFEPRLKESATKVAVTLGDKSVGLKIEIDAVLIMTPTPERMRLRTTVNLDNGLARTEFRES
;
A
#
# COMPACT_ATOMS: atom_id res chain seq x y z
N MET A 1 59.25 26.64 -9.43
CA MET A 1 58.67 25.30 -9.66
C MET A 1 57.16 25.45 -9.54
N SER A 2 56.48 25.84 -10.62
CA SER A 2 55.04 26.13 -10.64
C SER A 2 54.39 25.35 -11.78
N ALA A 3 53.48 24.46 -11.41
CA ALA A 3 52.65 23.63 -12.29
C ALA A 3 51.41 24.44 -12.73
N SER A 4 51.22 24.59 -14.05
CA SER A 4 50.32 23.82 -14.93
C SER A 4 48.89 24.38 -15.00
N GLU A 5 48.56 24.88 -16.18
CA GLU A 5 47.21 25.22 -16.66
C GLU A 5 46.28 24.00 -16.64
N ALA A 6 45.00 24.23 -16.31
CA ALA A 6 43.92 23.32 -16.67
C ALA A 6 42.64 24.10 -17.03
N ARG A 7 42.12 23.76 -18.21
CA ARG A 7 40.94 24.24 -18.94
C ARG A 7 39.65 24.35 -18.10
N ARG A 8 38.84 25.37 -18.41
CA ARG A 8 37.37 25.37 -18.19
C ARG A 8 36.65 25.02 -19.49
N PRO A 9 35.57 24.24 -19.42
CA PRO A 9 34.35 24.62 -20.14
C PRO A 9 33.09 24.48 -19.29
N GLY A 10 32.09 25.32 -19.58
CA GLY A 10 30.81 25.38 -18.88
C GLY A 10 29.80 24.31 -19.30
N ALA A 11 28.78 24.14 -18.44
CA ALA A 11 27.51 23.41 -18.59
C ALA A 11 26.95 23.30 -17.15
N ASP A 12 25.67 23.34 -16.82
CA ASP A 12 24.42 23.53 -17.56
C ASP A 12 23.37 23.92 -16.50
N LYS A 13 22.32 24.64 -16.90
CA LYS A 13 21.19 24.94 -16.00
C LYS A 13 20.41 23.65 -15.74
N LEU A 14 20.53 23.11 -14.53
CA LEU A 14 19.69 21.99 -14.08
C LEU A 14 18.27 22.48 -13.80
N THR A 15 17.41 22.38 -14.82
CA THR A 15 15.96 22.37 -14.66
C THR A 15 15.58 21.14 -13.84
N GLY A 16 15.07 21.35 -12.62
CA GLY A 16 14.59 20.30 -11.74
C GLY A 16 13.35 19.60 -12.30
N SER A 17 13.56 18.56 -13.11
CA SER A 17 12.54 17.57 -13.45
C SER A 17 12.16 16.81 -12.18
N SER A 18 10.91 16.96 -11.72
CA SER A 18 10.28 16.12 -10.71
C SER A 18 10.22 14.67 -11.22
N ARG A 19 11.30 13.93 -10.98
CA ARG A 19 11.40 12.51 -11.33
C ARG A 19 11.00 11.73 -10.09
N ALA A 20 9.81 11.12 -10.16
CA ALA A 20 9.24 10.28 -9.12
C ALA A 20 10.29 9.28 -8.62
N LYS A 21 10.52 9.29 -7.29
CA LYS A 21 11.40 8.33 -6.63
C LYS A 21 10.78 6.95 -6.78
N ARG A 22 11.46 6.08 -7.53
CA ARG A 22 11.19 4.65 -7.63
C ARG A 22 11.06 4.06 -6.22
N GLU A 23 9.93 3.44 -5.94
CA GLU A 23 9.77 2.54 -4.80
C GLU A 23 10.76 1.38 -4.97
N ALA A 24 11.68 1.25 -4.02
CA ALA A 24 12.72 0.23 -3.98
C ALA A 24 12.33 -0.93 -3.05
N VAL A 25 11.08 -1.36 -3.11
CA VAL A 25 10.58 -2.49 -2.30
C VAL A 25 9.96 -3.50 -3.23
N GLN A 26 10.34 -4.77 -3.06
CA GLN A 26 9.91 -5.88 -3.92
C GLN A 26 8.39 -5.83 -4.17
N PRO A 27 7.92 -6.09 -5.40
CA PRO A 27 6.50 -6.06 -5.71
C PRO A 27 5.79 -7.00 -4.76
N SER A 28 4.82 -6.47 -4.02
CA SER A 28 4.03 -7.25 -3.09
C SER A 28 3.33 -8.38 -3.84
N LEU A 29 3.04 -9.51 -3.18
CA LEU A 29 2.22 -10.60 -3.74
C LEU A 29 0.88 -10.11 -4.32
N TRP A 30 0.45 -8.91 -3.94
CA TRP A 30 -0.73 -8.21 -4.39
C TRP A 30 -0.61 -7.52 -5.75
N ASP A 31 0.61 -7.17 -6.19
CA ASP A 31 0.88 -6.68 -7.56
C ASP A 31 0.55 -7.73 -8.64
N ARG A 32 0.38 -8.99 -8.22
CA ARG A 32 -0.07 -10.10 -9.08
C ARG A 32 -1.59 -10.29 -9.09
N LEU A 33 -2.31 -9.82 -8.07
CA LEU A 33 -3.73 -10.13 -7.87
C LEU A 33 -4.69 -9.09 -8.46
N VAL A 34 -4.25 -7.84 -8.63
CA VAL A 34 -5.05 -6.76 -9.24
C VAL A 34 -4.20 -5.99 -10.23
N ASN A 35 -3.56 -6.74 -11.13
CA ASN A 35 -2.93 -6.16 -12.30
C ASN A 35 -4.04 -6.16 -13.37
N ASP A 36 -4.48 -5.01 -13.87
CA ASP A 36 -5.41 -4.96 -15.01
C ASP A 36 -4.69 -5.34 -16.32
N LEU A 37 -3.34 -5.35 -16.30
CA LEU A 37 -2.47 -5.70 -17.41
C LEU A 37 -2.78 -7.06 -18.07
N PRO A 38 -3.04 -8.18 -17.36
CA PRO A 38 -3.36 -9.46 -17.99
C PRO A 38 -4.69 -9.41 -18.75
N GLY A 39 -5.69 -8.68 -18.25
CA GLY A 39 -6.97 -8.49 -18.93
C GLY A 39 -6.81 -7.65 -20.20
N VAL A 40 -6.14 -6.51 -20.09
CA VAL A 40 -5.83 -5.64 -21.23
C VAL A 40 -4.95 -6.35 -22.25
N THR A 41 -3.96 -7.15 -21.81
CA THR A 41 -3.10 -7.94 -22.69
C THR A 41 -3.89 -9.01 -23.42
N SER A 42 -4.75 -9.76 -22.72
CA SER A 42 -5.60 -10.77 -23.35
C SER A 42 -6.58 -10.17 -24.36
N GLU A 43 -7.13 -8.98 -24.10
CA GLU A 43 -8.00 -8.27 -25.05
C GLU A 43 -7.22 -7.78 -26.27
N ILE A 44 -6.02 -7.23 -26.08
CA ILE A 44 -5.11 -6.83 -27.17
C ILE A 44 -4.77 -8.04 -28.04
N ASP A 45 -4.37 -9.16 -27.44
CA ASP A 45 -3.98 -10.37 -28.16
C ASP A 45 -5.16 -10.92 -28.98
N GLY A 46 -6.35 -10.97 -28.38
CA GLY A 46 -7.57 -11.42 -29.08
C GLY A 46 -7.96 -10.52 -30.25
N LEU A 47 -7.94 -9.19 -30.06
CA LEU A 47 -8.23 -8.22 -31.13
C LEU A 47 -7.18 -8.27 -32.23
N ARG A 48 -5.90 -8.36 -31.87
CA ARG A 48 -4.78 -8.43 -32.82
C ARG A 48 -4.85 -9.71 -33.64
N GLN A 49 -5.10 -10.86 -33.02
CA GLN A 49 -5.23 -12.12 -33.73
C GLN A 49 -6.41 -12.09 -34.71
N ALA A 50 -7.59 -11.65 -34.28
CA ALA A 50 -8.76 -11.57 -35.15
C ALA A 50 -8.53 -10.62 -36.35
N LEU A 51 -7.91 -9.46 -36.13
CA LEU A 51 -7.58 -8.53 -37.22
C LEU A 51 -6.46 -9.06 -38.12
N GLN A 52 -5.51 -9.82 -37.57
CA GLN A 52 -4.42 -10.44 -38.33
C GLN A 52 -4.97 -11.54 -39.25
N ASP A 53 -5.92 -12.33 -38.79
CA ASP A 53 -6.58 -13.37 -39.60
C ASP A 53 -7.39 -12.76 -40.77
N GLU A 54 -7.96 -11.56 -40.58
CA GLU A 54 -8.75 -10.86 -41.60
C GLU A 54 -7.91 -10.01 -42.57
N LEU A 55 -6.88 -9.32 -42.09
CA LEU A 55 -6.14 -8.30 -42.86
C LEU A 55 -4.72 -8.75 -43.27
N GLY A 56 -4.19 -9.79 -42.62
CA GLY A 56 -2.79 -10.20 -42.71
C GLY A 56 -1.88 -9.40 -41.77
N ALA A 57 -0.80 -10.05 -41.30
CA ALA A 57 0.11 -9.49 -40.29
C ALA A 57 0.80 -8.19 -40.76
N ASP A 58 1.35 -8.19 -41.97
CA ASP A 58 2.11 -7.05 -42.50
C ASP A 58 1.24 -5.79 -42.65
N ARG A 59 -0.01 -5.97 -43.09
CA ARG A 59 -0.97 -4.88 -43.25
C ARG A 59 -1.40 -4.33 -41.90
N LEU A 60 -1.70 -5.21 -40.94
CA LEU A 60 -2.08 -4.81 -39.59
C LEU A 60 -0.96 -4.01 -38.90
N ASP A 61 0.28 -4.46 -39.01
CA ASP A 61 1.42 -3.76 -38.41
C ASP A 61 1.66 -2.39 -39.04
N THR A 62 1.46 -2.28 -40.37
CA THR A 62 1.53 -0.98 -41.06
C THR A 62 0.44 -0.01 -40.57
N LEU A 63 -0.78 -0.49 -40.37
CA LEU A 63 -1.90 0.31 -39.87
C LEU A 63 -1.70 0.74 -38.41
N LEU A 64 -1.15 -0.14 -37.56
CA LEU A 64 -0.88 0.13 -36.15
C LEU A 64 0.33 1.06 -35.93
N ALA A 65 1.34 0.99 -36.79
CA ALA A 65 2.47 1.92 -36.78
C ALA A 65 2.08 3.31 -37.33
N GLY A 66 0.99 3.36 -38.10
CA GLY A 66 0.43 4.58 -38.68
C GLY A 66 -0.36 5.45 -37.70
N SER A 67 -0.85 6.59 -38.19
CA SER A 67 -1.79 7.43 -37.44
C SER A 67 -3.22 6.90 -37.58
N THR A 68 -4.09 7.18 -36.61
CA THR A 68 -5.53 6.82 -36.69
C THR A 68 -6.23 7.37 -37.94
N ARG A 69 -5.72 8.45 -38.52
CA ARG A 69 -6.22 9.01 -39.80
C ARG A 69 -5.99 8.07 -40.99
N LEU A 70 -4.95 7.24 -40.96
CA LEU A 70 -4.71 6.23 -42.00
C LEU A 70 -5.76 5.12 -41.95
N ILE A 71 -6.19 4.73 -40.75
CA ILE A 71 -7.29 3.77 -40.56
C ILE A 71 -8.60 4.34 -41.12
N ASP A 72 -8.87 5.63 -40.87
CA ASP A 72 -10.09 6.28 -41.37
C ASP A 72 -10.10 6.45 -42.89
N ALA A 73 -8.94 6.78 -43.48
CA ALA A 73 -8.78 7.03 -44.92
C ALA A 73 -8.71 5.76 -45.78
N ASP A 74 -8.45 4.59 -45.18
CA ASP A 74 -8.38 3.33 -45.91
C ASP A 74 -9.78 2.92 -46.43
N ALA A 75 -9.94 2.87 -47.75
CA ALA A 75 -11.20 2.57 -48.43
C ALA A 75 -11.51 1.06 -48.47
N GLU A 76 -10.51 0.21 -48.23
CA GLU A 76 -10.67 -1.25 -48.25
C GLU A 76 -11.09 -1.81 -46.89
N LEU A 77 -10.94 -1.03 -45.81
CA LEU A 77 -11.41 -1.40 -44.48
C LEU A 77 -12.92 -1.21 -44.32
N THR A 78 -13.59 -2.24 -43.82
CA THR A 78 -15.00 -2.14 -43.39
C THR A 78 -15.17 -1.27 -42.16
N SER A 79 -16.37 -0.73 -41.94
CA SER A 79 -16.68 0.07 -40.75
C SER A 79 -16.41 -0.66 -39.43
N ASP A 80 -16.61 -1.98 -39.41
CA ASP A 80 -16.35 -2.81 -38.23
C ASP A 80 -14.85 -3.04 -38.00
N GLN A 81 -14.08 -3.28 -39.06
CA GLN A 81 -12.61 -3.36 -38.97
C GLN A 81 -12.00 -2.06 -38.50
N LYS A 82 -12.48 -0.90 -38.99
CA LYS A 82 -12.06 0.42 -38.49
C LYS A 82 -12.35 0.56 -37.00
N ARG A 83 -13.56 0.20 -36.55
CA ARG A 83 -13.93 0.25 -35.12
C ARG A 83 -13.04 -0.65 -34.26
N ARG A 84 -12.76 -1.87 -34.70
CA ARG A 84 -11.88 -2.82 -34.00
C ARG A 84 -10.43 -2.34 -33.97
N LEU A 85 -9.92 -1.75 -35.05
CA LEU A 85 -8.59 -1.13 -35.11
C LEU A 85 -8.48 0.07 -34.15
N HIS A 86 -9.48 0.97 -34.13
CA HIS A 86 -9.53 2.07 -33.18
C HIS A 86 -9.52 1.57 -31.72
N ARG A 87 -10.29 0.51 -31.43
CA ARG A 87 -10.27 -0.13 -30.10
C ARG A 87 -8.91 -0.72 -29.77
N LEU A 88 -8.27 -1.41 -30.71
CA LEU A 88 -6.92 -2.00 -30.52
C LEU A 88 -5.88 -0.91 -30.25
N VAL A 89 -5.87 0.17 -31.03
CA VAL A 89 -4.97 1.32 -30.82
C VAL A 89 -5.19 1.94 -29.45
N PHE A 90 -6.45 2.15 -29.05
CA PHE A 90 -6.79 2.66 -27.72
C PHE A 90 -6.26 1.73 -26.60
N GLN A 91 -6.46 0.41 -26.71
CA GLN A 91 -6.00 -0.54 -25.69
C GLN A 91 -4.47 -0.61 -25.62
N ILE A 92 -3.76 -0.55 -26.75
CA ILE A 92 -2.29 -0.50 -26.78
C ILE A 92 -1.77 0.76 -26.08
N GLN A 93 -2.38 1.92 -26.35
CA GLN A 93 -2.04 3.17 -25.68
C GLN A 93 -2.36 3.12 -24.19
N HIS A 94 -3.51 2.55 -23.81
CA HIS A 94 -3.91 2.38 -22.42
C HIS A 94 -2.96 1.45 -21.66
N ARG A 95 -2.54 0.33 -22.27
CA ARG A 95 -1.50 -0.55 -21.71
C ARG A 95 -0.19 0.20 -21.49
N ALA A 96 0.28 0.92 -22.50
CA ALA A 96 1.51 1.71 -22.40
C ALA A 96 1.41 2.81 -21.33
N GLU A 97 0.22 3.41 -21.16
CA GLU A 97 -0.07 4.39 -20.11
C GLU A 97 0.01 3.74 -18.72
N ILE A 98 -0.61 2.56 -18.52
CA ILE A 98 -0.54 1.78 -17.28
C ILE A 98 0.92 1.37 -16.98
N GLU A 99 1.63 0.84 -17.97
CA GLU A 99 3.05 0.45 -17.86
C GLU A 99 3.94 1.65 -17.53
N SER A 100 3.65 2.83 -18.10
CA SER A 100 4.41 4.06 -17.87
C SER A 100 4.12 4.71 -16.51
N ARG A 101 2.90 4.54 -15.98
CA ARG A 101 2.45 5.13 -14.71
C ARG A 101 2.73 4.24 -13.49
N GLY A 102 3.13 2.98 -13.70
CA GLY A 102 3.25 1.99 -12.63
C GLY A 102 1.88 1.42 -12.24
N VAL A 103 1.90 0.29 -11.53
CA VAL A 103 0.70 -0.45 -11.10
C VAL A 103 -0.31 0.49 -10.44
N VAL A 104 -1.46 0.72 -11.08
CA VAL A 104 -2.53 1.56 -10.52
C VAL A 104 -3.28 0.73 -9.49
N VAL A 105 -2.82 0.78 -8.23
CA VAL A 105 -3.56 0.15 -7.13
C VAL A 105 -4.79 0.99 -6.82
N SER A 106 -5.99 0.44 -7.04
CA SER A 106 -7.23 1.15 -6.70
C SER A 106 -7.29 1.49 -5.21
N ALA A 107 -7.96 2.60 -4.88
CA ALA A 107 -8.13 3.03 -3.49
C ALA A 107 -8.75 1.94 -2.60
N ARG A 108 -9.69 1.17 -3.15
CA ARG A 108 -10.32 0.04 -2.46
C ARG A 108 -9.30 -1.03 -2.03
N VAL A 109 -8.35 -1.35 -2.90
CA VAL A 109 -7.33 -2.37 -2.63
C VAL A 109 -6.36 -1.87 -1.57
N LEU A 110 -5.89 -0.62 -1.67
CA LEU A 110 -5.02 -0.04 -0.65
C LEU A 110 -5.71 0.03 0.73
N ARG A 111 -7.00 0.39 0.75
CA ARG A 111 -7.79 0.41 1.99
C ARG A 111 -7.88 -0.97 2.63
N GLU A 112 -8.12 -2.01 1.84
CA GLU A 112 -8.18 -3.39 2.35
C GLU A 112 -6.82 -3.90 2.82
N ALA A 113 -5.74 -3.58 2.10
CA ALA A 113 -4.38 -3.91 2.52
C ALA A 113 -4.05 -3.28 3.88
N VAL A 114 -4.33 -1.98 4.04
CA VAL A 114 -4.14 -1.27 5.32
C VAL A 114 -5.02 -1.86 6.43
N ARG A 115 -6.29 -2.20 6.16
CA ARG A 115 -7.17 -2.86 7.14
C ARG A 115 -6.57 -4.18 7.62
N ARG A 116 -6.11 -5.03 6.67
CA ARG A 116 -5.49 -6.33 6.96
C ARG A 116 -4.21 -6.17 7.77
N ASP A 117 -3.34 -5.26 7.37
CA ASP A 117 -2.03 -5.09 8.01
C ASP A 117 -2.18 -4.50 9.42
N ILE A 118 -3.17 -3.61 9.63
CA ILE A 118 -3.58 -3.15 10.96
C ILE A 118 -4.14 -4.32 11.79
N GLU A 119 -4.97 -5.19 11.22
CA GLU A 119 -5.45 -6.38 11.95
C GLU A 119 -4.29 -7.30 12.37
N ALA A 120 -3.31 -7.53 11.49
CA ALA A 120 -2.12 -8.31 11.83
C ALA A 120 -1.29 -7.63 12.94
N LEU A 121 -1.13 -6.31 12.87
CA LEU A 121 -0.44 -5.51 13.87
C LEU A 121 -1.08 -5.63 15.25
N PHE A 122 -2.42 -5.55 15.33
CA PHE A 122 -3.14 -5.68 16.60
C PHE A 122 -3.19 -7.11 17.15
N ASN A 123 -2.98 -8.13 16.31
CA ASN A 123 -2.88 -9.53 16.73
C ASN A 123 -1.45 -9.98 17.05
N THR A 124 -0.47 -9.07 16.96
CA THR A 124 0.92 -9.36 17.31
C THR A 124 1.30 -8.60 18.58
N GLU A 125 1.78 -9.32 19.59
CA GLU A 125 2.33 -8.70 20.79
C GLU A 125 3.78 -8.29 20.54
N ARG A 126 4.11 -7.04 20.89
CA ARG A 126 5.46 -6.50 20.70
C ARG A 126 6.47 -7.16 21.64
N PHE A 127 7.75 -7.09 21.30
CA PHE A 127 8.84 -7.59 22.15
C PHE A 127 8.86 -6.98 23.57
N GLU A 128 8.59 -5.68 23.70
CA GLU A 128 8.47 -5.00 25.01
C GLU A 128 7.16 -5.30 25.75
N ALA A 129 6.32 -6.22 25.26
CA ALA A 129 5.11 -6.61 25.97
C ALA A 129 5.50 -7.38 27.25
N VAL A 130 4.99 -6.92 28.39
CA VAL A 130 5.19 -7.59 29.66
C VAL A 130 4.03 -8.56 29.88
N PRO A 131 4.28 -9.88 29.93
CA PRO A 131 3.25 -10.86 30.22
C PRO A 131 2.73 -10.67 31.65
N LEU A 132 1.44 -10.92 31.86
CA LEU A 132 0.90 -11.05 33.21
C LEU A 132 1.27 -12.44 33.74
N LEU A 133 2.28 -12.49 34.59
CA LEU A 133 2.73 -13.71 35.25
C LEU A 133 2.23 -13.71 36.69
N SER A 134 1.83 -14.89 37.19
CA SER A 134 1.64 -15.08 38.63
C SER A 134 2.98 -14.99 39.38
N ASP A 135 2.93 -14.87 40.70
CA ASP A 135 4.14 -14.81 41.55
C ASP A 135 5.04 -16.03 41.31
N LEU A 136 4.45 -17.22 41.21
CA LEU A 136 5.17 -18.48 40.94
C LEU A 136 5.78 -18.54 39.54
N GLU A 137 5.09 -18.00 38.53
CA GLU A 137 5.60 -17.95 37.15
C GLU A 137 6.69 -16.89 36.99
N SER A 138 6.60 -15.80 37.72
CA SER A 138 7.61 -14.74 37.74
C SER A 138 8.93 -15.22 38.34
N GLU A 139 8.87 -16.08 39.37
CA GLU A 139 10.06 -16.73 39.96
C GLU A 139 10.74 -17.74 39.02
N GLN A 140 10.01 -18.25 38.02
CA GLN A 140 10.48 -19.25 37.06
C GLN A 140 10.78 -18.66 35.67
N ALA A 141 10.40 -17.41 35.41
CA ALA A 141 10.65 -16.72 34.16
C ALA A 141 12.15 -16.51 33.97
N ALA A 142 12.72 -17.21 33.00
CA ALA A 142 14.17 -17.29 32.81
C ALA A 142 14.80 -15.96 32.35
N ASP A 143 14.05 -15.06 31.72
CA ASP A 143 14.53 -13.74 31.31
C ASP A 143 13.33 -12.79 31.08
N ASN A 144 13.36 -11.60 31.69
CA ASN A 144 12.53 -10.49 31.21
C ASN A 144 13.19 -9.95 29.93
N PRO A 145 12.42 -9.63 28.87
CA PRO A 145 13.00 -9.04 27.67
C PRO A 145 13.78 -7.78 28.06
N PRO A 146 15.02 -7.61 27.59
CA PRO A 146 15.82 -6.44 27.89
C PRO A 146 15.09 -5.17 27.43
N SER A 147 15.20 -4.11 28.23
CA SER A 147 14.61 -2.82 27.87
C SER A 147 15.21 -2.31 26.56
N LEU A 148 14.34 -1.85 25.65
CA LEU A 148 14.76 -1.20 24.41
C LEU A 148 14.93 0.33 24.59
N ALA A 149 14.96 0.84 25.82
CA ALA A 149 15.07 2.28 26.10
C ALA A 149 16.30 2.91 25.46
N ASP A 150 17.44 2.22 25.49
CA ASP A 150 18.71 2.67 24.89
C ASP A 150 18.82 2.37 23.38
N PHE A 151 17.79 1.72 22.80
CA PHE A 151 17.80 1.23 21.41
C PHE A 151 16.56 1.74 20.62
N PRO A 152 16.44 3.07 20.38
CA PRO A 152 15.26 3.65 19.74
C PRO A 152 14.99 3.12 18.32
N GLU A 153 16.04 2.80 17.56
CA GLU A 153 15.90 2.23 16.22
C GLU A 153 15.40 0.78 16.26
N VAL A 154 15.85 0.00 17.24
CA VAL A 154 15.35 -1.38 17.45
C VAL A 154 13.90 -1.35 17.86
N ARG A 155 13.53 -0.41 18.73
CA ARG A 155 12.15 -0.20 19.18
C ARG A 155 11.17 0.12 18.04
N ARG A 156 11.65 0.72 16.95
CA ARG A 156 10.88 1.04 15.73
C ARG A 156 11.02 -0.01 14.62
N SER A 157 11.81 -1.05 14.87
CA SER A 157 12.04 -2.13 13.90
C SER A 157 11.02 -3.24 14.03
N VAL A 158 11.09 -4.20 13.10
CA VAL A 158 10.26 -5.42 13.12
C VAL A 158 10.45 -6.26 14.38
N VAL A 159 11.57 -6.10 15.11
CA VAL A 159 11.81 -6.79 16.39
C VAL A 159 10.73 -6.44 17.41
N ASN A 160 10.26 -5.19 17.42
CA ASN A 160 9.23 -4.71 18.34
C ASN A 160 7.90 -4.45 17.61
N TYR A 161 7.65 -5.15 16.50
CA TYR A 161 6.39 -5.05 15.76
C TYR A 161 5.24 -5.56 16.61
N GLY A 162 4.13 -4.82 16.61
CA GLY A 162 2.92 -5.19 17.34
C GLY A 162 2.47 -4.12 18.33
N VAL A 163 1.58 -4.55 19.23
CA VAL A 163 0.93 -3.74 20.25
C VAL A 163 1.25 -4.25 21.65
N PRO A 164 0.97 -3.47 22.72
CA PRO A 164 1.05 -3.98 24.09
C PRO A 164 0.14 -5.20 24.29
N SER A 165 0.45 -6.03 25.28
CA SER A 165 -0.43 -7.15 25.63
C SER A 165 -1.78 -6.63 26.16
N PHE A 166 -2.86 -7.16 25.58
CA PHE A 166 -4.24 -6.88 25.99
C PHE A 166 -4.89 -8.04 26.74
N SER A 167 -4.38 -9.26 26.55
CA SER A 167 -4.95 -10.47 27.14
C SER A 167 -4.76 -10.51 28.65
N GLY A 168 -5.74 -11.05 29.37
CA GLY A 168 -5.69 -11.21 30.83
C GLY A 168 -5.83 -9.90 31.63
N ARG A 169 -5.96 -8.75 30.94
CA ARG A 169 -6.13 -7.42 31.56
C ARG A 169 -7.60 -7.04 31.65
N SER A 170 -7.96 -6.32 32.70
CA SER A 170 -9.27 -5.68 32.83
C SER A 170 -9.29 -4.37 32.06
N SER A 171 -10.47 -3.95 31.58
CA SER A 171 -10.64 -2.64 30.94
C SER A 171 -10.28 -1.47 31.85
N ARG A 172 -10.28 -1.67 33.18
CA ARG A 172 -9.85 -0.69 34.18
C ARG A 172 -8.33 -0.51 34.27
N ASP A 173 -7.56 -1.45 33.73
CA ASP A 173 -6.09 -1.42 33.81
C ASP A 173 -5.48 -0.48 32.74
N PHE A 174 -6.31 0.04 31.84
CA PHE A 174 -5.89 0.91 30.76
C PHE A 174 -6.31 2.36 31.01
N ASP A 175 -5.34 3.26 30.93
CA ASP A 175 -5.62 4.67 30.67
C ASP A 175 -5.95 4.84 29.18
N ARG A 176 -7.21 5.19 28.90
CA ARG A 176 -7.73 5.44 27.55
C ARG A 176 -6.86 6.40 26.74
N GLU A 177 -6.42 7.50 27.34
CA GLU A 177 -5.67 8.54 26.64
C GLU A 177 -4.22 8.12 26.40
N ALA A 178 -3.60 7.48 27.40
CA ALA A 178 -2.25 6.93 27.26
C ALA A 178 -2.21 5.86 26.16
N LEU A 179 -3.19 4.94 26.16
CA LEU A 179 -3.29 3.89 25.16
C LEU A 179 -3.56 4.45 23.76
N ALA A 180 -4.41 5.47 23.63
CA ALA A 180 -4.65 6.13 22.34
C ALA A 180 -3.37 6.78 21.78
N ARG A 181 -2.57 7.44 22.63
CA ARG A 181 -1.27 8.02 22.24
C ARG A 181 -0.27 6.94 21.83
N GLU A 182 -0.20 5.85 22.58
CA GLU A 182 0.68 4.73 22.29
C GLU A 182 0.33 4.07 20.96
N ILE A 183 -0.94 3.73 20.73
CA ILE A 183 -1.42 3.17 19.46
C ILE A 183 -1.12 4.12 18.29
N ARG A 184 -1.31 5.44 18.47
CA ARG A 184 -0.96 6.42 17.43
C ARG A 184 0.53 6.36 17.07
N SER A 185 1.41 6.18 18.04
CA SER A 185 2.86 6.03 17.81
C SER A 185 3.19 4.72 17.08
N VAL A 186 2.52 3.63 17.44
CA VAL A 186 2.67 2.32 16.79
C VAL A 186 2.24 2.40 15.33
N LEU A 187 1.07 2.99 15.05
CA LEU A 187 0.57 3.20 13.69
C LEU A 187 1.50 4.10 12.86
N ALA A 188 2.04 5.18 13.45
CA ALA A 188 3.00 6.05 12.75
C ALA A 188 4.29 5.31 12.36
N THR A 189 4.68 4.29 13.12
CA THR A 189 5.89 3.50 12.89
C THR A 189 5.66 2.39 11.87
N PHE A 190 4.57 1.62 12.04
CA PHE A 190 4.34 0.39 11.29
C PHE A 190 3.31 0.52 10.16
N GLU A 191 2.61 1.64 10.05
CA GLU A 191 1.68 1.95 8.95
C GLU A 191 1.98 3.28 8.25
N PRO A 192 3.11 3.39 7.53
CA PRO A 192 3.53 4.64 6.88
C PRO A 192 2.60 5.10 5.74
N ARG A 193 1.72 4.21 5.27
CA ARG A 193 0.67 4.54 4.28
C ARG A 193 -0.38 5.51 4.85
N LEU A 194 -0.51 5.58 6.18
CA LEU A 194 -1.38 6.53 6.85
C LEU A 194 -0.63 7.83 7.14
N LYS A 195 -1.23 8.97 6.78
CA LYS A 195 -0.67 10.29 7.07
C LYS A 195 -0.71 10.57 8.57
N GLU A 196 0.44 10.48 9.24
CA GLU A 196 0.58 10.67 10.70
C GLU A 196 -0.12 11.92 11.25
N SER A 197 0.02 13.06 10.56
CA SER A 197 -0.58 14.34 10.99
C SER A 197 -2.11 14.35 10.92
N ALA A 198 -2.70 13.42 10.18
CA ALA A 198 -4.14 13.28 9.96
C ALA A 198 -4.73 12.00 10.57
N THR A 199 -3.91 11.18 11.24
CA THR A 199 -4.35 9.99 11.97
C THR A 199 -4.73 10.34 13.40
N LYS A 200 -5.99 10.07 13.75
CA LYS A 200 -6.57 10.20 15.08
C LYS A 200 -6.99 8.84 15.58
N VAL A 201 -6.75 8.58 16.86
CA VAL A 201 -7.10 7.34 17.54
C VAL A 201 -7.98 7.68 18.73
N ALA A 202 -9.12 6.99 18.85
CA ALA A 202 -9.99 7.06 20.01
C ALA A 202 -10.18 5.65 20.57
N VAL A 203 -9.87 5.47 21.84
CA VAL A 203 -10.11 4.20 22.54
C VAL A 203 -11.48 4.26 23.23
N THR A 204 -12.20 3.16 23.36
CA THR A 204 -13.39 3.04 24.21
C THR A 204 -13.25 1.76 25.00
N LEU A 205 -13.27 1.90 26.32
CA LEU A 205 -13.17 0.79 27.27
C LEU A 205 -14.59 0.36 27.62
N GLY A 206 -14.93 -0.90 27.38
CA GLY A 206 -16.22 -1.49 27.74
C GLY A 206 -16.12 -2.51 28.87
N ASP A 207 -17.26 -3.07 29.24
CA ASP A 207 -17.34 -4.20 30.17
C ASP A 207 -16.86 -5.50 29.49
N LYS A 208 -16.75 -6.61 30.23
CA LYS A 208 -16.24 -7.91 29.75
C LYS A 208 -16.89 -8.40 28.44
N SER A 209 -18.13 -8.01 28.14
CA SER A 209 -18.84 -8.40 26.90
C SER A 209 -18.51 -7.51 25.68
N VAL A 210 -17.96 -6.32 25.91
CA VAL A 210 -17.72 -5.29 24.87
C VAL A 210 -16.23 -5.22 24.50
N GLY A 211 -15.34 -5.62 25.41
CA GLY A 211 -13.89 -5.61 25.23
C GLY A 211 -13.31 -4.20 25.08
N LEU A 212 -12.16 -4.11 24.39
CA LEU A 212 -11.48 -2.86 24.05
C LEU A 212 -11.83 -2.48 22.61
N LYS A 213 -12.34 -1.26 22.40
CA LYS A 213 -12.66 -0.73 21.07
C LYS A 213 -11.70 0.39 20.72
N ILE A 214 -11.15 0.36 19.51
CA ILE A 214 -10.21 1.35 19.02
C ILE A 214 -10.75 1.86 17.68
N GLU A 215 -11.04 3.16 17.63
CA GLU A 215 -11.47 3.84 16.41
C GLU A 215 -10.28 4.61 15.83
N ILE A 216 -10.02 4.42 14.54
CA ILE A 216 -8.92 5.04 13.82
C ILE A 216 -9.50 5.84 12.67
N ASP A 217 -9.41 7.17 12.76
CA ASP A 217 -9.73 8.10 11.67
C ASP A 217 -8.41 8.51 11.01
N ALA A 218 -8.20 8.18 9.74
CA ALA A 218 -6.93 8.45 9.05
C ALA A 218 -7.12 8.92 7.60
N VAL A 219 -6.01 9.43 7.04
CA VAL A 219 -5.90 9.74 5.61
C VAL A 219 -4.86 8.82 5.00
N LEU A 220 -5.28 8.01 4.02
CA LEU A 220 -4.45 7.13 3.24
C LEU A 220 -3.71 7.94 2.16
N ILE A 221 -2.38 7.85 2.16
CA ILE A 221 -1.52 8.48 1.18
C ILE A 221 -1.56 7.63 -0.09
N MET A 222 -2.08 8.20 -1.17
CA MET A 222 -2.06 7.59 -2.50
C MET A 222 -2.09 8.68 -3.58
N THR A 223 -1.78 8.29 -4.82
CA THR A 223 -1.78 9.16 -6.00
C THR A 223 -2.95 8.75 -6.91
N PRO A 224 -3.71 9.68 -7.51
CA PRO A 224 -3.54 11.15 -7.50
C PRO A 224 -4.14 11.86 -6.28
N THR A 225 -5.08 11.25 -5.56
CA THR A 225 -5.84 11.94 -4.50
C THR A 225 -5.79 11.14 -3.19
N PRO A 226 -5.43 11.75 -2.06
CA PRO A 226 -5.52 11.09 -0.75
C PRO A 226 -6.95 10.74 -0.37
N GLU A 227 -7.14 9.63 0.33
CA GLU A 227 -8.47 9.18 0.75
C GLU A 227 -8.64 9.16 2.27
N ARG A 228 -9.82 9.52 2.74
CA ARG A 228 -10.19 9.35 4.16
C ARG A 228 -10.64 7.93 4.40
N MET A 229 -10.24 7.38 5.55
CA MET A 229 -10.73 6.10 6.01
C MET A 229 -10.95 6.07 7.52
N ARG A 230 -11.95 5.28 7.90
CA ARG A 230 -12.29 5.00 9.29
C ARG A 230 -12.24 3.51 9.52
N LEU A 231 -11.50 3.10 10.52
CA LEU A 231 -11.39 1.72 10.97
C LEU A 231 -11.87 1.60 12.40
N ARG A 232 -12.45 0.45 12.70
CA ARG A 232 -12.77 0.03 14.06
C ARG A 232 -12.05 -1.29 14.32
N THR A 233 -11.23 -1.31 15.36
CA THR A 233 -10.61 -2.53 15.87
C THR A 233 -11.25 -2.90 17.20
N THR A 234 -11.80 -4.10 17.30
CA THR A 234 -12.33 -4.68 18.55
C THR A 234 -11.36 -5.73 19.06
N VAL A 235 -10.90 -5.60 20.30
CA VAL A 235 -10.00 -6.55 20.96
C VAL A 235 -10.75 -7.25 22.08
N ASN A 236 -10.69 -8.58 22.08
CA ASN A 236 -11.19 -9.40 23.17
C ASN A 236 -10.10 -9.54 24.24
N LEU A 237 -10.40 -9.06 25.46
CA LEU A 237 -9.44 -9.05 26.57
C LEU A 237 -9.21 -10.45 27.18
N ASP A 238 -10.05 -11.43 26.89
CA ASP A 238 -9.88 -12.80 27.38
C ASP A 238 -8.82 -13.57 26.59
N ASN A 239 -8.74 -13.36 25.27
CA ASN A 239 -7.84 -14.12 24.39
C ASN A 239 -6.89 -13.26 23.54
N GLY A 240 -6.97 -11.93 23.64
CA GLY A 240 -6.13 -10.99 22.90
C GLY A 240 -6.48 -10.84 21.42
N LEU A 241 -7.48 -11.57 20.89
CA LEU A 241 -7.80 -11.52 19.46
C LEU A 241 -8.40 -10.18 19.08
N ALA A 242 -7.83 -9.59 18.04
CA ALA A 242 -8.26 -8.33 17.46
C ALA A 242 -8.93 -8.56 16.10
N ARG A 243 -10.02 -7.84 15.85
CA ARG A 243 -10.70 -7.81 14.55
C ARG A 243 -10.84 -6.36 14.08
N THR A 244 -10.46 -6.09 12.84
CA THR A 244 -10.49 -4.75 12.26
C THR A 244 -11.46 -4.69 11.08
N GLU A 245 -12.37 -3.73 11.12
CA GLU A 245 -13.39 -3.52 10.09
C GLU A 245 -13.48 -2.05 9.68
N PHE A 246 -14.02 -1.79 8.48
CA PHE A 246 -14.33 -0.43 8.07
C PHE A 246 -15.53 0.10 8.83
N ARG A 247 -15.48 1.38 9.19
CA ARG A 247 -16.65 2.11 9.65
C ARG A 247 -17.23 2.89 8.48
N GLU A 248 -18.49 2.64 8.16
CA GLU A 248 -19.21 3.46 7.18
C GLU A 248 -19.33 4.90 7.69
N SER A 249 -19.31 5.84 6.74
CA SER A 249 -19.18 7.28 7.00
C SER A 249 -20.47 7.90 7.53
#